data_AF-A0AAD5YRX8-F1
#
_entry.id   AF-A0AAD5YRX8-F1
#
_cell.length_a   1.000
_cell.length_b   1.000
_cell.length_c   1.000
_cell.angle_alpha   90.00
_cell.angle_beta   90.00
_cell.angle_gamma   90.00
#
_symmetry.space_group_name_H-M   'P 1'
#
loop_
_entity.id
_entity.type
_entity.pdbx_description
1 polymer ?
#
loop_
_entity_poly.entity_id
_entity_poly.type
_entity_poly.pdbx_seq_one_letter_code
_entity_poly.pdbx_strand_id
1 'polypeptide(L)'
;MSPDQKFHPQFDDPEAEIIISSKEGTLFRVHSAILKSASDLLRLFLSRPSIAAATEASTHFESFAPAKHLPSALSAGGWRERQKAREAAAAADKGGGWGDSRPKRSEPATSFMEDAAPRNEGKLDDTSADVITVPFFDKPLERVLLIISAKPIPPWQSFAELEAAMEVMDYLDTPGPISYIRYWCLTPVFLSEPIRLYGLGARYGWEDVMQHASKLTPIPQSVPNPAFS
;
A
#
# COMPACT_ATOMS: atom_id res chain seq x y z
N MET A 1 16.14 12.89 -21.39
CA MET A 1 14.81 12.47 -20.90
C MET A 1 14.07 11.87 -22.08
N SER A 2 13.69 10.59 -22.01
CA SER A 2 12.94 9.96 -23.10
C SER A 2 11.55 10.60 -23.21
N PRO A 3 11.04 10.85 -24.42
CA PRO A 3 9.98 11.83 -24.66
C PRO A 3 8.55 11.47 -24.24
N ASP A 4 8.29 10.32 -23.58
CA ASP A 4 6.91 9.85 -23.31
C ASP A 4 6.62 9.53 -21.83
N GLN A 5 7.26 10.22 -20.88
CA GLN A 5 6.84 10.12 -19.48
C GLN A 5 5.49 10.81 -19.29
N LYS A 6 4.45 10.01 -19.10
CA LYS A 6 3.06 10.47 -18.91
C LYS A 6 2.70 10.43 -17.43
N PHE A 7 2.26 11.56 -16.89
CA PHE A 7 1.66 11.61 -15.56
C PHE A 7 0.25 11.02 -15.58
N HIS A 8 -0.10 10.29 -14.53
CA HIS A 8 -1.43 9.73 -14.38
C HIS A 8 -2.44 10.83 -14.02
N PRO A 9 -3.59 10.96 -14.72
CA PRO A 9 -4.49 12.11 -14.55
C PRO A 9 -5.08 12.27 -13.15
N GLN A 10 -5.18 11.19 -12.37
CA GLN A 10 -5.68 11.24 -10.98
C GLN A 10 -4.58 11.48 -9.92
N PHE A 11 -3.31 11.37 -10.35
CA PHE A 11 -2.10 11.48 -9.53
C PHE A 11 -1.09 12.40 -10.24
N ASP A 12 -1.54 13.61 -10.57
CA ASP A 12 -0.74 14.68 -11.18
C ASP A 12 -0.87 15.96 -10.34
N ASP A 13 -0.76 15.82 -9.01
CA ASP A 13 -0.79 16.95 -8.10
C ASP A 13 0.61 17.59 -8.04
N PRO A 14 0.79 18.86 -8.45
CA PRO A 14 2.09 19.52 -8.42
C PRO A 14 2.67 19.70 -7.02
N GLU A 15 1.84 19.68 -5.98
CA GLU A 15 2.28 19.82 -4.59
C GLU A 15 2.82 18.50 -4.01
N ALA A 16 2.76 17.40 -4.77
CA ALA A 16 3.22 16.10 -4.28
C ALA A 16 4.75 15.99 -4.29
N GLU A 17 5.30 15.60 -3.14
CA GLU A 17 6.75 15.49 -2.92
C GLU A 17 7.38 14.22 -3.52
N ILE A 18 6.57 13.19 -3.82
CA ILE A 18 7.06 11.87 -4.22
C ILE A 18 6.44 11.49 -5.55
N ILE A 19 7.28 10.95 -6.44
CA ILE A 19 6.85 10.39 -7.71
C ILE A 19 7.10 8.89 -7.68
N ILE A 20 6.05 8.09 -7.86
CA ILE A 20 6.17 6.65 -8.06
C ILE A 20 6.13 6.40 -9.57
N SER A 21 7.14 5.74 -10.12
CA SER A 21 7.20 5.30 -11.51
C SER A 21 6.82 3.83 -11.60
N SER A 22 5.85 3.51 -12.44
CA SER A 22 5.53 2.12 -12.78
C SER A 22 6.59 1.50 -13.71
N LYS A 23 6.43 0.21 -13.97
CA LYS A 23 7.19 -0.55 -14.97
C LYS A 23 6.94 -0.06 -16.41
N GLU A 24 5.76 0.47 -16.68
CA GLU A 24 5.36 0.98 -18.01
C GLU A 24 5.82 2.42 -18.24
N GLY A 25 6.40 3.07 -17.21
CA GLY A 25 6.92 4.43 -17.27
C GLY A 25 5.90 5.52 -16.91
N THR A 26 4.68 5.14 -16.51
CA THR A 26 3.68 6.06 -15.98
C THR A 26 4.11 6.59 -14.62
N LEU A 27 3.98 7.91 -14.44
CA LEU A 27 4.37 8.61 -13.23
C LEU A 27 3.15 8.94 -12.37
N PHE A 28 3.24 8.65 -11.07
CA PHE A 28 2.21 8.89 -10.09
C PHE A 28 2.75 9.84 -9.01
N ARG A 29 2.27 11.09 -9.02
CA ARG A 29 2.55 12.09 -7.99
C ARG A 29 1.71 11.80 -6.74
N VAL A 30 2.37 11.51 -5.62
CA VAL A 30 1.73 11.14 -4.36
C VAL A 30 2.36 11.88 -3.19
N HIS A 31 1.52 12.35 -2.27
CA HIS A 31 1.96 13.04 -1.05
C HIS A 31 2.63 12.08 -0.07
N SER A 32 3.77 12.50 0.50
CA SER A 32 4.51 11.68 1.46
C SER A 32 3.69 11.34 2.70
N ALA A 33 2.82 12.25 3.16
CA ALA A 33 1.90 12.02 4.27
C ALA A 33 0.99 10.80 4.05
N ILE A 34 0.46 10.62 2.82
CA ILE A 34 -0.40 9.49 2.48
C ILE A 34 0.40 8.18 2.57
N LEU A 35 1.55 8.12 1.90
CA LEU A 35 2.41 6.93 1.88
C LEU A 35 2.92 6.56 3.28
N LYS A 36 3.34 7.55 4.08
CA LYS A 36 3.79 7.36 5.47
C LYS A 36 2.66 6.93 6.41
N SER A 37 1.41 7.25 6.08
CA SER A 37 0.26 6.80 6.88
C SER A 37 -0.15 5.37 6.56
N ALA A 38 0.01 4.95 5.30
CA ALA A 38 -0.43 3.65 4.81
C ALA A 38 0.59 2.52 5.01
N SER A 39 1.89 2.85 5.11
CA SER A 39 2.99 1.88 5.21
C SER A 39 4.05 2.32 6.21
N ASP A 40 4.35 1.45 7.17
CA ASP A 40 5.46 1.67 8.11
C ASP A 40 6.82 1.56 7.41
N LEU A 41 6.92 0.72 6.37
CA LEU A 41 8.11 0.64 5.52
C LEU A 41 8.38 1.96 4.81
N LEU A 42 7.37 2.52 4.14
CA LEU A 42 7.50 3.81 3.46
C LEU A 42 7.69 4.93 4.47
N ARG A 43 7.08 4.84 5.67
CA ARG A 43 7.37 5.76 6.77
C ARG A 43 8.84 5.75 7.13
N LEU A 44 9.44 4.58 7.34
CA LEU A 44 10.86 4.46 7.68
C LEU A 44 11.77 4.89 6.51
N PHE A 45 11.41 4.56 5.28
CA PHE A 45 12.18 4.90 4.09
C PHE A 45 12.19 6.41 3.83
N LEU A 46 11.03 7.06 3.92
CA LEU A 46 10.83 8.49 3.64
C LEU A 46 11.14 9.40 4.83
N SER A 47 11.27 8.85 6.04
CA SER A 47 11.70 9.62 7.22
C SER A 47 13.23 9.72 7.34
N ARG A 48 13.97 9.00 6.48
CA ARG A 48 15.43 9.21 6.40
C ARG A 48 15.67 10.55 5.70
N PRO A 49 16.48 11.46 6.28
CA PRO A 49 16.81 12.72 5.62
C PRO A 49 17.43 12.39 4.26
N SER A 50 16.82 12.92 3.20
CA SER A 50 17.34 12.78 1.84
C SER A 50 18.77 13.36 1.84
N ILE A 51 19.74 12.59 1.33
CA ILE A 51 21.14 13.04 1.17
C ILE A 51 21.20 14.33 0.32
N ALA A 52 20.15 14.64 -0.45
CA ALA A 52 20.00 15.92 -1.16
C ALA A 52 20.13 17.14 -0.22
N ALA A 53 19.57 17.10 1.00
CA ALA A 53 19.70 18.19 1.97
C ALA A 53 21.12 18.29 2.58
N ALA A 54 21.89 17.22 2.55
CA ALA A 54 23.30 17.22 2.99
C ALA A 54 24.28 17.63 1.88
N THR A 55 23.80 17.75 0.63
CA THR A 55 24.65 18.06 -0.53
C THR A 55 24.94 19.57 -0.65
N GLU A 56 24.16 20.43 0.02
CA GLU A 56 24.48 21.88 0.09
C GLU A 56 25.70 22.19 0.97
N ALA A 57 26.21 21.22 1.75
CA ALA A 57 27.38 21.41 2.62
C ALA A 57 28.70 20.95 2.01
N SER A 58 28.76 20.41 0.78
CA SER A 58 30.04 19.98 0.18
C SER A 58 30.02 20.05 -1.35
N THR A 59 30.57 21.14 -1.85
CA THR A 59 30.93 21.33 -3.26
C THR A 59 32.07 20.39 -3.65
N HIS A 60 31.79 19.22 -4.24
CA HIS A 60 32.66 18.63 -5.27
C HIS A 60 31.96 17.48 -6.03
N PHE A 61 31.71 17.73 -7.32
CA PHE A 61 31.65 16.80 -8.46
C PHE A 61 31.51 15.28 -8.20
N GLU A 62 30.37 14.70 -8.56
CA GLU A 62 30.28 13.65 -9.60
C GLU A 62 28.82 13.36 -9.96
N SER A 63 28.52 13.43 -11.26
CA SER A 63 27.26 12.98 -11.82
C SER A 63 27.06 11.49 -11.57
N PHE A 64 25.92 11.10 -11.01
CA PHE A 64 25.11 9.94 -11.40
C PHE A 64 23.88 9.91 -10.50
N ALA A 65 22.70 10.21 -11.03
CA ALA A 65 21.47 9.75 -10.40
C ALA A 65 21.34 8.25 -10.67
N PRO A 66 20.97 7.46 -9.65
CA PRO A 66 20.01 6.41 -9.92
C PRO A 66 18.78 6.64 -9.03
N ALA A 67 17.60 6.43 -9.63
CA ALA A 67 16.34 6.32 -8.91
C ALA A 67 16.54 5.46 -7.66
N LYS A 68 15.95 5.89 -6.54
CA LYS A 68 16.07 5.16 -5.27
C LYS A 68 15.29 3.84 -5.43
N HIS A 69 15.99 2.77 -5.80
CA HIS A 69 15.42 1.44 -5.79
C HIS A 69 15.14 1.05 -4.34
N LEU A 70 13.91 0.62 -4.06
CA LEU A 70 13.57 -0.01 -2.78
C LEU A 70 14.49 -1.25 -2.58
N PRO A 71 15.12 -1.42 -1.40
CA PRO A 71 16.16 -2.42 -1.19
C PRO A 71 15.70 -3.86 -1.50
N SER A 72 16.57 -4.64 -2.14
CA SER A 72 16.38 -6.04 -2.57
C SER A 72 16.07 -7.05 -1.44
N ALA A 73 16.01 -6.63 -0.18
CA ALA A 73 15.49 -7.43 0.94
C ALA A 73 13.98 -7.76 0.80
N LEU A 74 13.35 -7.23 -0.26
CA LEU A 74 11.99 -7.48 -0.74
C LEU A 74 11.84 -8.79 -1.56
N SER A 75 12.81 -9.71 -1.52
CA SER A 75 12.69 -11.02 -2.16
C SER A 75 11.49 -11.82 -1.60
N ALA A 76 10.81 -12.52 -2.51
CA ALA A 76 9.52 -13.21 -2.41
C ALA A 76 9.39 -14.32 -1.32
N GLY A 77 10.26 -14.34 -0.31
CA GLY A 77 10.24 -15.29 0.82
C GLY A 77 9.98 -14.68 2.20
N GLY A 78 10.27 -13.39 2.41
CA GLY A 78 10.21 -12.76 3.75
C GLY A 78 8.80 -12.45 4.28
N TRP A 79 7.75 -12.79 3.53
CA TRP A 79 6.36 -12.49 3.87
C TRP A 79 5.77 -13.53 4.83
N ARG A 80 6.12 -14.82 4.69
CA ARG A 80 5.71 -15.88 5.64
C ARG A 80 6.28 -15.64 7.04
N GLU A 81 7.53 -15.19 7.13
CA GLU A 81 8.19 -14.86 8.40
C GLU A 81 7.48 -13.68 9.11
N ARG A 82 7.12 -12.63 8.35
CA ARG A 82 6.43 -11.45 8.87
C ARG A 82 4.98 -11.73 9.28
N GLN A 83 4.26 -12.54 8.49
CA GLN A 83 2.91 -12.98 8.84
C GLN A 83 2.93 -13.82 10.13
N LYS A 84 3.84 -14.79 10.23
CA LYS A 84 4.01 -15.60 11.43
C LYS A 84 4.38 -14.76 12.66
N ALA A 85 5.21 -13.73 12.49
CA ALA A 85 5.52 -12.78 13.56
C ALA A 85 4.31 -11.93 13.98
N ARG A 86 3.44 -11.52 13.05
CA ARG A 86 2.20 -10.78 13.34
C ARG A 86 1.13 -11.65 13.97
N GLU A 87 0.95 -12.89 13.50
CA GLU A 87 0.07 -13.87 14.13
C GLU A 87 0.54 -14.19 15.55
N ALA A 88 1.86 -14.32 15.77
CA ALA A 88 2.42 -14.48 17.11
C ALA A 88 2.18 -13.25 18.00
N ALA A 89 2.30 -12.03 17.46
CA ALA A 89 2.01 -10.79 18.20
C ALA A 89 0.52 -10.64 18.53
N ALA A 90 -0.38 -10.97 17.59
CA ALA A 90 -1.83 -10.94 17.81
C ALA A 90 -2.31 -12.06 18.75
N ALA A 91 -1.64 -13.21 18.75
CA ALA A 91 -1.89 -14.28 19.72
C ALA A 91 -1.41 -13.88 21.13
N ALA A 92 -0.32 -13.12 21.25
CA ALA A 92 0.19 -12.62 22.52
C ALA A 92 -0.71 -11.54 23.16
N ASP A 93 -1.43 -10.75 22.34
CA ASP A 93 -2.36 -9.71 22.82
C ASP A 93 -3.65 -10.30 23.44
N LYS A 94 -4.00 -11.57 23.15
CA LYS A 94 -5.16 -12.24 23.76
C LYS A 94 -4.95 -12.68 25.22
N GLY A 95 -3.81 -12.35 25.84
CA GLY A 95 -3.46 -12.78 27.21
C GLY A 95 -3.27 -11.66 28.25
N GLY A 96 -3.42 -10.38 27.91
CA GLY A 96 -3.08 -9.26 28.80
C GLY A 96 -4.27 -8.38 29.16
N GLY A 97 -4.79 -8.50 30.38
CA GLY A 97 -5.78 -7.58 30.92
C GLY A 97 -5.26 -6.13 30.93
N TRP A 98 -6.02 -5.22 30.33
CA TRP A 98 -5.73 -3.79 30.31
C TRP A 98 -5.91 -3.20 31.72
N GLY A 99 -4.80 -3.00 32.42
CA GLY A 99 -4.72 -2.10 33.57
C GLY A 99 -4.78 -0.65 33.09
N ASP A 100 -5.85 0.03 33.48
CA ASP A 100 -6.13 1.43 33.19
C ASP A 100 -5.06 2.34 33.83
N SER A 101 -4.30 3.07 33.00
CA SER A 101 -3.40 4.14 33.46
C SER A 101 -3.18 5.14 32.34
N ARG A 102 -4.16 6.02 32.18
CA ARG A 102 -4.12 7.23 31.35
C ARG A 102 -3.25 8.30 32.02
N PRO A 103 -2.10 8.72 31.46
CA PRO A 103 -1.43 9.91 31.95
C PRO A 103 -2.16 11.17 31.45
N LYS A 104 -2.64 11.98 32.39
CA LYS A 104 -3.14 13.34 32.16
C LYS A 104 -1.99 14.20 31.60
N ARG A 105 -2.18 14.79 30.42
CA ARG A 105 -1.33 15.87 29.91
C ARG A 105 -2.11 17.18 29.96
N SER A 106 -1.62 18.08 30.78
CA SER A 106 -2.04 19.46 30.95
C SER A 106 -1.66 20.31 29.73
N GLU A 107 -2.60 21.14 29.27
CA GLU A 107 -2.34 22.27 28.39
C GLU A 107 -1.54 23.35 29.13
N PRO A 108 -0.82 24.21 28.38
CA PRO A 108 -1.04 25.62 28.64
C PRO A 108 -1.32 26.43 27.37
N ALA A 109 -2.27 27.35 27.52
CA ALA A 109 -2.55 28.44 26.60
C ALA A 109 -1.42 29.47 26.61
N THR A 110 -1.01 29.92 25.42
CA THR A 110 -0.42 31.25 25.22
C THR A 110 -0.92 31.82 23.91
N SER A 111 -1.78 32.83 24.02
CA SER A 111 -2.08 33.80 22.96
C SER A 111 -0.83 34.64 22.68
N PHE A 112 -0.48 34.92 21.43
CA PHE A 112 0.25 36.15 21.07
C PHE A 112 -0.02 36.53 19.60
N MET A 113 -0.07 37.85 19.39
CA MET A 113 -0.53 38.67 18.27
C MET A 113 -0.01 38.34 16.85
N GLU A 114 -0.87 38.66 15.88
CA GLU A 114 -0.60 38.95 14.46
C GLU A 114 0.65 39.81 14.24
N ASP A 115 1.48 39.39 13.28
CA ASP A 115 2.24 40.32 12.46
C ASP A 115 2.24 39.83 11.00
N ALA A 116 1.72 40.70 10.13
CA ALA A 116 1.57 40.50 8.70
C ALA A 116 2.86 40.89 7.98
N ALA A 117 3.41 39.96 7.19
CA ALA A 117 4.41 40.25 6.16
C ALA A 117 4.26 39.23 5.01
N PRO A 118 4.53 39.63 3.75
CA PRO A 118 3.92 39.00 2.57
C PRO A 118 4.50 37.61 2.30
N ARG A 119 3.61 36.65 2.07
CA ARG A 119 3.97 35.33 1.53
C ARG A 119 4.52 35.53 0.12
N ASN A 120 5.83 35.40 0.02
CA ASN A 120 6.57 35.32 -1.22
C ASN A 120 5.99 34.16 -2.04
N GLU A 121 5.42 34.46 -3.21
CA GLU A 121 5.01 33.48 -4.22
C GLU A 121 6.27 32.86 -4.83
N GLY A 122 6.94 32.03 -4.03
CA GLY A 122 8.01 31.17 -4.49
C GLY A 122 7.39 30.04 -5.30
N LYS A 123 7.37 30.24 -6.62
CA LYS A 123 7.18 29.19 -7.61
C LYS A 123 8.13 28.04 -7.26
N LEU A 124 7.59 26.95 -6.70
CA LEU A 124 8.34 25.74 -6.38
C LEU A 124 8.80 25.11 -7.71
N ASP A 125 10.10 25.17 -7.94
CA ASP A 125 10.73 24.58 -9.11
C ASP A 125 10.56 23.04 -9.07
N ASP A 126 10.04 22.48 -10.15
CA ASP A 126 9.58 21.08 -10.36
C ASP A 126 10.71 20.02 -10.33
N THR A 127 11.81 20.25 -9.59
CA THR A 127 13.10 19.56 -9.86
C THR A 127 13.72 18.77 -8.71
N SER A 128 13.03 18.56 -7.58
CA SER A 128 13.57 17.75 -6.46
C SER A 128 12.64 16.65 -5.94
N ALA A 129 11.57 16.31 -6.67
CA ALA A 129 10.69 15.23 -6.28
C ALA A 129 11.44 13.87 -6.24
N ASP A 130 11.30 13.15 -5.13
CA ASP A 130 11.94 11.85 -4.96
C ASP A 130 11.24 10.81 -5.83
N VAL A 131 11.91 10.36 -6.90
CA VAL A 131 11.38 9.34 -7.82
C VAL A 131 11.70 7.92 -7.31
N ILE A 132 10.65 7.12 -7.12
CA ILE A 132 10.70 5.71 -6.69
C ILE A 132 10.18 4.84 -7.82
N THR A 133 11.02 3.97 -8.38
CA THR A 133 10.60 3.02 -9.43
C THR A 133 10.17 1.70 -8.82
N VAL A 134 8.99 1.20 -9.22
CA VAL A 134 8.43 -0.07 -8.74
C VAL A 134 8.25 -1.07 -9.88
N PRO A 135 8.39 -2.39 -9.62
CA PRO A 135 8.38 -3.41 -10.67
C PRO A 135 6.97 -3.85 -11.11
N PHE A 136 5.96 -2.97 -11.01
CA PHE A 136 4.55 -3.29 -11.26
C PHE A 136 3.98 -2.52 -12.44
N PHE A 137 2.98 -3.11 -13.08
CA PHE A 137 2.19 -2.47 -14.14
C PHE A 137 1.28 -1.37 -13.59
N ASP A 138 0.76 -0.51 -14.47
CA ASP A 138 -0.01 0.66 -14.07
C ASP A 138 -1.26 0.30 -13.28
N LYS A 139 -2.10 -0.61 -13.81
CA LYS A 139 -3.41 -0.90 -13.22
C LYS A 139 -3.36 -1.41 -11.77
N PRO A 140 -2.53 -2.43 -11.42
CA PRO A 140 -2.43 -2.87 -10.03
C PRO A 140 -1.88 -1.78 -9.12
N LEU A 141 -0.89 -1.02 -9.60
CA LEU A 141 -0.30 0.07 -8.82
C LEU A 141 -1.30 1.20 -8.56
N GLU A 142 -1.95 1.70 -9.61
CA GLU A 142 -3.03 2.69 -9.55
C GLU A 142 -4.09 2.27 -8.55
N ARG A 143 -4.51 1.00 -8.60
CA ARG A 143 -5.51 0.44 -7.69
C ARG A 143 -5.10 0.57 -6.22
N VAL A 144 -3.86 0.23 -5.88
CA VAL A 144 -3.35 0.40 -4.52
C VAL A 144 -3.27 1.87 -4.14
N LEU A 145 -2.79 2.73 -5.04
CA LEU A 145 -2.67 4.16 -4.80
C LEU A 145 -4.05 4.82 -4.56
N LEU A 146 -5.09 4.39 -5.28
CA LEU A 146 -6.46 4.84 -5.05
C LEU A 146 -6.96 4.45 -3.65
N ILE A 147 -6.69 3.21 -3.23
CA ILE A 147 -7.09 2.71 -1.89
C ILE A 147 -6.41 3.51 -0.79
N ILE A 148 -5.08 3.65 -0.83
CA ILE A 148 -4.34 4.35 0.23
C ILE A 148 -4.65 5.86 0.26
N SER A 149 -5.01 6.43 -0.89
CA SER A 149 -5.37 7.86 -1.00
C SER A 149 -6.86 8.11 -0.73
N ALA A 150 -7.63 7.07 -0.35
CA ALA A 150 -9.07 7.15 -0.14
C ALA A 150 -9.84 7.78 -1.33
N LYS A 151 -9.36 7.59 -2.55
CA LYS A 151 -10.02 8.06 -3.78
C LYS A 151 -11.07 7.03 -4.23
N PRO A 152 -12.07 7.42 -5.05
CA PRO A 152 -13.04 6.47 -5.60
C PRO A 152 -12.37 5.32 -6.34
N ILE A 153 -12.79 4.11 -6.01
CA ILE A 153 -12.18 2.87 -6.51
C ILE A 153 -13.15 2.26 -7.50
N PRO A 154 -12.73 1.98 -8.75
CA PRO A 154 -13.60 1.29 -9.69
C PRO A 154 -13.99 -0.09 -9.15
N PRO A 155 -15.07 -0.73 -9.63
CA PRO A 155 -15.34 -2.11 -9.25
C PRO A 155 -14.20 -3.03 -9.71
N TRP A 156 -13.99 -4.13 -8.99
CA TRP A 156 -13.05 -5.18 -9.41
C TRP A 156 -13.65 -5.96 -10.57
N GLN A 157 -12.86 -6.20 -11.61
CA GLN A 157 -13.36 -6.90 -12.81
C GLN A 157 -12.97 -8.38 -12.83
N SER A 158 -11.89 -8.75 -12.14
CA SER A 158 -11.40 -10.12 -12.12
C SER A 158 -10.59 -10.43 -10.88
N PHE A 159 -10.46 -11.73 -10.58
CA PHE A 159 -9.59 -12.22 -9.52
C PHE A 159 -8.10 -11.93 -9.80
N ALA A 160 -7.67 -11.96 -11.07
CA ALA A 160 -6.30 -11.66 -11.45
C ALA A 160 -5.90 -10.21 -11.14
N GLU A 161 -6.83 -9.27 -11.35
CA GLU A 161 -6.63 -7.87 -10.97
C GLU A 161 -6.47 -7.71 -9.45
N LEU A 162 -7.30 -8.42 -8.67
CA LEU A 162 -7.22 -8.41 -7.21
C LEU A 162 -5.88 -8.96 -6.72
N GLU A 163 -5.46 -10.12 -7.20
CA GLU A 163 -4.19 -10.74 -6.83
C GLU A 163 -3.00 -9.85 -7.16
N ALA A 164 -2.99 -9.23 -8.35
CA ALA A 164 -1.93 -8.30 -8.73
C ALA A 164 -1.89 -7.06 -7.81
N ALA A 165 -3.05 -6.52 -7.39
CA ALA A 165 -3.09 -5.42 -6.44
C ALA A 165 -2.62 -5.84 -5.04
N MET A 166 -2.95 -7.07 -4.61
CA MET A 166 -2.46 -7.62 -3.35
C MET A 166 -0.92 -7.76 -3.36
N GLU A 167 -0.33 -8.17 -4.48
CA GLU A 167 1.15 -8.23 -4.62
C GLU A 167 1.80 -6.85 -4.47
N VAL A 168 1.17 -5.81 -5.02
CA VAL A 168 1.64 -4.42 -4.83
C VAL A 168 1.52 -4.01 -3.35
N MET A 169 0.41 -4.35 -2.69
CA MET A 169 0.23 -4.01 -1.27
C MET A 169 1.23 -4.69 -0.36
N ASP A 170 1.53 -5.96 -0.64
CA ASP A 170 2.57 -6.73 0.05
C ASP A 170 3.94 -6.09 -0.18
N TYR A 171 4.26 -5.68 -1.41
CA TYR A 171 5.53 -5.04 -1.74
C TYR A 171 5.72 -3.67 -1.08
N LEU A 172 4.66 -2.87 -1.04
CA LEU A 172 4.66 -1.56 -0.37
C LEU A 172 4.48 -1.67 1.15
N ASP A 173 4.28 -2.87 1.70
CA ASP A 173 3.98 -3.13 3.12
C ASP A 173 2.81 -2.28 3.63
N THR A 174 1.67 -2.37 2.96
CA THR A 174 0.45 -1.61 3.25
C THR A 174 -0.66 -2.51 3.80
N PRO A 175 -0.63 -2.89 5.09
CA PRO A 175 -1.59 -3.84 5.67
C PRO A 175 -3.00 -3.26 5.89
N GLY A 176 -3.14 -1.94 5.93
CA GLY A 176 -4.44 -1.28 6.03
C GLY A 176 -5.36 -1.64 4.84
N PRO A 177 -4.94 -1.34 3.60
CA PRO A 177 -5.64 -1.74 2.37
C PRO A 177 -6.05 -3.21 2.30
N ILE A 178 -5.18 -4.12 2.77
CA ILE A 178 -5.43 -5.58 2.79
C ILE A 178 -6.69 -5.91 3.61
N SER A 179 -6.93 -5.22 4.73
CA SER A 179 -8.13 -5.43 5.55
C SER A 179 -9.41 -4.98 4.84
N TYR A 180 -9.32 -3.97 3.99
CA TYR A 180 -10.46 -3.46 3.22
C TYR A 180 -10.86 -4.41 2.07
N ILE A 181 -9.86 -5.05 1.44
CA ILE A 181 -10.08 -6.04 0.39
C ILE A 181 -10.86 -7.25 0.87
N ARG A 182 -10.66 -7.67 2.11
CA ARG A 182 -11.40 -8.78 2.72
C ARG A 182 -12.92 -8.60 2.58
N TYR A 183 -13.43 -7.37 2.66
CA TYR A 183 -14.85 -7.09 2.46
C TYR A 183 -15.27 -7.21 0.99
N TRP A 184 -14.43 -6.79 0.05
CA TRP A 184 -14.73 -6.91 -1.38
C TRP A 184 -14.68 -8.34 -1.88
N CYS A 185 -13.88 -9.20 -1.26
CA CYS A 185 -13.84 -10.64 -1.53
C CYS A 185 -15.21 -11.32 -1.42
N LEU A 186 -16.17 -10.71 -0.73
CA LEU A 186 -17.55 -11.22 -0.62
C LEU A 186 -18.50 -10.66 -1.69
N THR A 187 -18.00 -9.92 -2.68
CA THR A 187 -18.81 -9.45 -3.82
C THR A 187 -19.03 -10.56 -4.84
N PRO A 188 -20.13 -10.54 -5.62
CA PRO A 188 -20.47 -11.62 -6.55
C PRO A 188 -19.38 -12.00 -7.55
N VAL A 189 -18.53 -11.03 -7.96
CA VAL A 189 -17.42 -11.24 -8.90
C VAL A 189 -16.42 -12.27 -8.41
N PHE A 190 -16.19 -12.36 -7.09
CA PHE A 190 -15.24 -13.34 -6.53
C PHE A 190 -15.93 -14.60 -6.02
N LEU A 191 -17.22 -14.52 -5.67
CA LEU A 191 -18.00 -15.67 -5.25
C LEU A 191 -18.23 -16.70 -6.37
N SER A 192 -18.06 -16.31 -7.64
CA SER A 192 -18.08 -17.24 -8.77
C SER A 192 -16.87 -18.18 -8.83
N GLU A 193 -15.79 -17.88 -8.11
CA GLU A 193 -14.57 -18.69 -8.08
C GLU A 193 -14.22 -19.11 -6.62
N PRO A 194 -15.09 -19.89 -5.94
CA PRO A 194 -14.99 -20.13 -4.51
C PRO A 194 -13.71 -20.86 -4.09
N ILE A 195 -13.13 -21.72 -4.94
CA ILE A 195 -11.87 -22.41 -4.63
C ILE A 195 -10.69 -21.42 -4.56
N ARG A 196 -10.62 -20.47 -5.49
CA ARG A 196 -9.57 -19.43 -5.47
C ARG A 196 -9.77 -18.48 -4.31
N LEU A 197 -11.02 -18.11 -4.03
CA LEU A 197 -11.37 -17.29 -2.88
C LEU A 197 -10.97 -17.96 -1.55
N TYR A 198 -11.21 -19.27 -1.42
CA TYR A 198 -10.76 -20.05 -0.28
C TYR A 198 -9.23 -20.04 -0.17
N GLY A 199 -8.52 -20.29 -1.28
CA GLY A 199 -7.05 -20.25 -1.31
C GLY A 199 -6.47 -18.88 -0.93
N LEU A 200 -7.10 -17.81 -1.39
CA LEU A 200 -6.74 -16.44 -1.01
C LEU A 200 -6.99 -16.20 0.48
N GLY A 201 -8.16 -16.60 0.99
CA GLY A 201 -8.48 -16.53 2.41
C GLY A 201 -7.49 -17.30 3.27
N ALA A 202 -7.09 -18.50 2.84
CA ALA A 202 -6.08 -19.31 3.53
C ALA A 202 -4.70 -18.64 3.53
N ARG A 203 -4.32 -18.00 2.42
CA ARG A 203 -3.04 -17.28 2.32
C ARG A 203 -2.95 -16.11 3.31
N TYR A 204 -4.05 -15.37 3.52
CA TYR A 204 -4.07 -14.18 4.38
C TYR A 204 -4.71 -14.41 5.76
N GLY A 205 -5.06 -15.65 6.11
CA GLY A 205 -5.68 -15.98 7.40
C GLY A 205 -7.11 -15.43 7.59
N TRP A 206 -7.86 -15.24 6.49
CA TRP A 206 -9.22 -14.72 6.53
C TRP A 206 -10.25 -15.83 6.70
N GLU A 207 -10.42 -16.27 7.94
CA GLU A 207 -11.27 -17.41 8.32
C GLU A 207 -12.74 -17.27 7.86
N ASP A 208 -13.31 -16.07 7.99
CA ASP A 208 -14.67 -15.76 7.51
C ASP A 208 -14.81 -15.89 5.99
N VAL A 209 -13.82 -15.44 5.22
CA VAL A 209 -13.80 -15.56 3.76
C VAL A 209 -13.69 -17.03 3.37
N MET A 210 -12.81 -17.79 4.05
CA MET A 210 -12.69 -19.23 3.85
C MET A 210 -14.00 -19.97 4.15
N GLN A 211 -14.64 -19.67 5.28
CA GLN A 211 -15.92 -20.28 5.65
C GLN A 211 -17.02 -19.95 4.65
N HIS A 212 -17.06 -18.71 4.14
CA HIS A 212 -18.03 -18.32 3.13
C HIS A 212 -17.78 -19.03 1.79
N ALA A 213 -16.53 -19.06 1.33
CA ALA A 213 -16.13 -19.73 0.10
C ALA A 213 -16.37 -21.25 0.16
N SER A 214 -16.15 -21.88 1.32
CA SER A 214 -16.39 -23.31 1.53
C SER A 214 -17.87 -23.67 1.33
N LYS A 215 -18.79 -22.87 1.87
CA LYS A 215 -20.25 -23.08 1.69
C LYS A 215 -20.70 -23.01 0.24
N LEU A 216 -19.97 -22.28 -0.59
CA LEU A 216 -20.26 -22.10 -2.01
C LEU A 216 -19.60 -23.15 -2.90
N THR A 217 -18.66 -23.94 -2.37
CA THR A 217 -18.00 -25.01 -3.11
C THR A 217 -18.94 -26.22 -3.12
N PRO A 218 -19.60 -26.56 -4.25
CA PRO A 218 -20.50 -27.70 -4.27
C PRO A 218 -19.65 -28.97 -4.21
N ILE A 219 -19.90 -29.80 -3.21
CA ILE A 219 -19.39 -31.18 -3.21
C ILE A 219 -20.05 -31.87 -4.42
N PRO A 220 -19.29 -32.49 -5.34
CA PRO A 220 -19.88 -33.24 -6.43
C PRO A 220 -20.84 -34.28 -5.82
N GLN A 221 -22.14 -34.10 -6.10
CA GLN A 221 -23.18 -35.05 -5.71
C GLN A 221 -22.73 -36.42 -6.20
N SER A 222 -22.63 -37.39 -5.28
CA SER A 222 -22.31 -38.77 -5.63
C SER A 222 -23.27 -39.20 -6.72
N VAL A 223 -22.73 -39.49 -7.91
CA VAL A 223 -23.52 -40.02 -9.02
C VAL A 223 -24.23 -41.27 -8.49
N PRO A 224 -25.57 -41.35 -8.54
CA PRO A 224 -26.27 -42.55 -8.08
C PRO A 224 -25.74 -43.73 -8.87
N ASN A 225 -25.18 -44.70 -8.14
CA ASN A 225 -24.66 -45.94 -8.69
C ASN A 225 -25.77 -46.60 -9.51
N PRO A 226 -25.63 -46.79 -10.84
CA PRO A 226 -26.62 -47.51 -11.61
C PRO A 226 -26.58 -48.96 -11.12
N ALA A 227 -27.53 -49.31 -10.26
CA ALA A 227 -27.74 -50.69 -9.86
C ALA A 227 -27.94 -51.52 -11.12
N PHE A 228 -27.11 -52.55 -11.26
CA PHE A 228 -27.22 -53.60 -12.27
C PHE A 228 -28.68 -54.09 -12.37
N SER A 229 -29.21 -54.14 -13.59
CA SER A 229 -30.41 -54.89 -13.96
C SER A 229 -30.17 -55.54 -15.31
#